data_AF-A0A067LJD4-F1
#
_entry.id   AF-A0A067LJD4-F1
#
_cell.length_a   1.000
_cell.length_b   1.000
_cell.length_c   1.000
_cell.angle_alpha   90.00
_cell.angle_beta   90.00
_cell.angle_gamma   90.00
#
_symmetry.space_group_name_H-M   'P 1'
#
loop_
_entity.id
_entity.type
_entity.pdbx_description
1 polymer ?
#
loop_
_entity_poly.entity_id
_entity_poly.type
_entity_poly.pdbx_seq_one_letter_code
_entity_poly.pdbx_strand_id
1 'polypeptide(L)'
;MDPIRSLHLSTRPSPSGGGGREDCWSEGATETLIQAWGDRYVNLNRGNLRQKDWKEVADAVNARQNGIKPRKTDVQCKNRIDTLKKKYKLEKAKPPPSKWPFYFRLDSLIGVNATVNPKKKSAAVTLTLKSKSIPKLELYPGVSNSPEASLDEENDEDDDDIGFDERVIKKQHRMEDVDFSDGAACRELARAILKFGEIYERIESSKQQQMVELEKQRMEFTKELEFERMNMFMDAQMELEKKSLKRAKDTSSSSGKKL
;
A
#
# COMPACT_ATOMS: atom_id res chain seq x y z
N MET A 1 59.89 -42.73 -52.61
CA MET A 1 59.04 -41.52 -52.65
C MET A 1 57.65 -42.02 -53.01
N ASP A 2 56.66 -42.17 -52.12
CA ASP A 2 56.38 -41.47 -50.86
C ASP A 2 55.56 -42.35 -49.88
N PRO A 3 55.56 -42.04 -48.57
CA PRO A 3 55.12 -42.95 -47.51
C PRO A 3 53.64 -42.81 -47.10
N ILE A 4 53.14 -43.93 -46.57
CA ILE A 4 51.88 -44.14 -45.86
C ILE A 4 51.58 -42.99 -44.87
N ARG A 5 50.48 -42.25 -45.09
CA ARG A 5 49.88 -41.39 -44.06
C ARG A 5 48.74 -42.13 -43.38
N SER A 6 49.04 -42.61 -42.18
CA SER A 6 48.10 -43.08 -41.16
C SER A 6 47.02 -42.02 -40.91
N LEU A 7 45.76 -42.35 -41.18
CA LEU A 7 44.62 -41.55 -40.76
C LEU A 7 44.41 -41.78 -39.26
N HIS A 8 44.94 -40.87 -38.45
CA HIS A 8 44.57 -40.76 -37.04
C HIS A 8 43.10 -40.34 -36.98
N LEU A 9 42.22 -41.29 -36.64
CA LEU A 9 40.82 -41.03 -36.32
C LEU A 9 40.78 -40.27 -34.98
N SER A 10 41.01 -38.96 -35.04
CA SER A 10 40.81 -38.08 -33.91
C SER A 10 39.30 -37.92 -33.70
N THR A 11 38.77 -38.68 -32.74
CA THR A 11 37.42 -38.55 -32.19
C THR A 11 37.07 -37.07 -32.02
N ARG A 12 36.20 -36.54 -32.89
CA ARG A 12 35.51 -35.29 -32.61
C ARG A 12 34.66 -35.52 -31.37
N PRO A 13 34.75 -34.69 -30.32
CA PRO A 13 33.73 -34.72 -29.29
C PRO A 13 32.43 -34.21 -29.95
N SER A 14 31.50 -35.13 -30.16
CA SER A 14 30.10 -34.81 -30.43
C SER A 14 29.58 -33.90 -29.31
N PRO A 15 28.89 -32.78 -29.61
CA PRO A 15 28.24 -31.99 -28.59
C PRO A 15 26.94 -32.70 -28.23
N SER A 16 27.02 -33.65 -27.30
CA SER A 16 25.86 -34.24 -26.64
C SER A 16 25.88 -33.82 -25.17
N GLY A 17 24.77 -33.24 -24.71
CA GLY A 17 24.60 -32.65 -23.39
C GLY A 17 24.21 -31.18 -23.53
N GLY A 18 22.94 -30.81 -23.52
CA GLY A 18 22.10 -30.94 -22.32
C GLY A 18 22.25 -29.63 -21.54
N GLY A 19 21.16 -28.86 -21.48
CA GLY A 19 21.13 -27.48 -21.02
C GLY A 19 21.89 -27.21 -19.73
N GLY A 20 22.76 -26.21 -19.77
CA GLY A 20 23.56 -25.82 -18.61
C GLY A 20 24.51 -24.68 -18.93
N ARG A 21 24.10 -23.70 -19.75
CA ARG A 21 24.75 -22.40 -19.65
C ARG A 21 24.24 -21.82 -18.34
N GLU A 22 24.97 -22.10 -17.26
CA GLU A 22 24.78 -21.38 -16.01
C GLU A 22 24.79 -19.91 -16.38
N ASP A 23 23.63 -19.27 -16.29
CA ASP A 23 23.49 -17.83 -16.43
C ASP A 23 24.69 -17.24 -15.68
N CYS A 24 25.48 -16.36 -16.31
CA CYS A 24 26.66 -15.75 -15.65
C CYS A 24 26.30 -15.02 -14.32
N TRP A 25 25.01 -14.99 -14.00
CA TRP A 25 24.36 -14.76 -12.73
C TRP A 25 24.13 -16.06 -11.95
N SER A 26 25.00 -16.33 -10.99
CA SER A 26 24.73 -17.36 -9.99
C SER A 26 23.43 -17.06 -9.24
N GLU A 27 22.79 -18.09 -8.68
CA GLU A 27 21.56 -17.95 -7.90
C GLU A 27 21.75 -16.93 -6.78
N GLY A 28 22.84 -17.06 -6.04
CA GLY A 28 23.16 -16.16 -4.95
C GLY A 28 23.51 -14.71 -5.40
N ALA A 29 24.11 -14.53 -6.58
CA ALA A 29 24.32 -13.19 -7.15
C ALA A 29 22.98 -12.55 -7.55
N THR A 30 22.05 -13.35 -8.08
CA THR A 30 20.68 -12.92 -8.42
C THR A 30 19.89 -12.56 -7.16
N GLU A 31 20.01 -13.36 -6.10
CA GLU A 31 19.44 -13.08 -4.79
C GLU A 31 19.93 -11.75 -4.22
N THR A 32 21.25 -11.53 -4.23
CA THR A 32 21.87 -10.29 -3.72
C THR A 32 21.45 -9.09 -4.55
N LEU A 33 21.34 -9.28 -5.87
CA LEU A 33 20.82 -8.25 -6.77
C LEU A 33 19.39 -7.85 -6.38
N ILE A 34 18.50 -8.82 -6.17
CA ILE A 34 17.11 -8.55 -5.78
C ILE A 34 17.05 -7.83 -4.44
N GLN A 35 17.88 -8.23 -3.47
CA GLN A 35 17.94 -7.59 -2.15
C GLN A 35 18.45 -6.15 -2.25
N ALA A 36 19.66 -5.94 -2.81
CA ALA A 36 20.26 -4.62 -2.90
C ALA A 36 19.44 -3.64 -3.75
N TRP A 37 18.85 -4.12 -4.85
CA TRP A 37 17.90 -3.34 -5.64
C TRP A 37 16.61 -3.07 -4.87
N GLY A 38 16.07 -4.08 -4.19
CA GLY A 38 14.81 -4.01 -3.45
C GLY A 38 14.86 -3.00 -2.30
N ASP A 39 15.92 -3.01 -1.50
CA ASP A 39 16.11 -2.07 -0.38
C ASP A 39 16.08 -0.61 -0.87
N ARG A 40 16.80 -0.32 -1.95
CA ARG A 40 16.82 1.02 -2.56
C ARG A 40 15.50 1.39 -3.20
N TYR A 41 14.88 0.42 -3.88
CA TYR A 41 13.59 0.61 -4.49
C TYR A 41 12.56 1.02 -3.44
N VAL A 42 12.52 0.36 -2.27
CA VAL A 42 11.63 0.72 -1.17
C VAL A 42 11.98 2.07 -0.55
N ASN A 43 13.27 2.35 -0.31
CA ASN A 43 13.73 3.61 0.28
C ASN A 43 13.40 4.83 -0.59
N LEU A 44 13.34 4.66 -1.91
CA LEU A 44 12.91 5.70 -2.86
C LEU A 44 11.39 5.72 -3.06
N ASN A 45 10.60 5.22 -2.09
CA ASN A 45 9.16 5.06 -2.18
C ASN A 45 8.71 4.35 -3.46
N ARG A 46 9.46 3.32 -3.87
CA ARG A 46 9.23 2.54 -5.11
C ARG A 46 9.41 3.35 -6.39
N GLY A 47 10.23 4.40 -6.33
CA GLY A 47 10.67 5.22 -7.45
C GLY A 47 11.78 4.59 -8.31
N ASN A 48 12.19 5.33 -9.33
CA ASN A 48 13.25 4.89 -10.25
C ASN A 48 14.64 5.14 -9.64
N LEU A 49 15.48 4.11 -9.65
CA LEU A 49 16.88 4.22 -9.24
C LEU A 49 17.68 5.07 -10.23
N ARG A 50 18.52 5.96 -9.72
CA ARG A 50 19.46 6.77 -10.51
C ARG A 50 20.78 6.02 -10.71
N GLN A 51 21.66 6.57 -11.53
CA GLN A 51 22.96 5.96 -11.85
C GLN A 51 23.78 5.65 -10.59
N LYS A 52 23.81 6.56 -9.61
CA LYS A 52 24.49 6.35 -8.33
C LYS A 52 23.95 5.11 -7.61
N ASP A 53 22.62 4.99 -7.50
CA ASP A 53 21.98 3.84 -6.86
C ASP A 53 22.32 2.54 -7.57
N TRP A 54 22.29 2.53 -8.90
CA TRP A 54 22.63 1.34 -9.69
C TRP A 54 24.10 0.94 -9.56
N LYS A 55 25.01 1.91 -9.43
CA LYS A 55 26.42 1.63 -9.16
C LYS A 55 26.59 0.95 -7.80
N GLU A 56 25.92 1.46 -6.76
CA GLU A 56 25.99 0.87 -5.43
C GLU A 56 25.33 -0.54 -5.37
N VAL A 57 24.27 -0.78 -6.15
CA VAL A 57 23.71 -2.14 -6.35
C VAL A 57 24.75 -3.07 -6.97
N ALA A 58 25.43 -2.61 -8.02
CA ALA A 58 26.47 -3.40 -8.68
C ALA A 58 27.64 -3.69 -7.74
N ASP A 59 28.04 -2.72 -6.91
CA ASP A 59 29.09 -2.91 -5.91
C ASP A 59 28.69 -3.97 -4.88
N ALA A 60 27.46 -3.96 -4.38
CA ALA A 60 26.95 -4.98 -3.46
C ALA A 60 26.96 -6.40 -4.08
N VAL A 61 26.51 -6.53 -5.33
CA VAL A 61 26.54 -7.81 -6.07
C VAL A 61 27.98 -8.30 -6.26
N ASN A 62 28.89 -7.39 -6.61
CA ASN A 62 30.30 -7.72 -6.85
C ASN A 62 31.05 -8.06 -5.55
N ALA A 63 30.68 -7.47 -4.42
CA ALA A 63 31.28 -7.76 -3.11
C ALA A 63 31.10 -9.24 -2.71
N ARG A 64 29.94 -9.83 -3.03
CA ARG A 64 29.64 -11.24 -2.75
C ARG A 64 30.30 -12.21 -3.72
N GLN A 65 30.74 -11.74 -4.89
CA GLN A 65 31.26 -12.62 -5.96
C GLN A 65 32.72 -13.06 -5.76
N ASN A 66 33.32 -12.85 -4.58
CA ASN A 66 34.63 -13.36 -4.15
C ASN A 66 35.72 -13.38 -5.26
N GLY A 67 35.89 -12.26 -5.98
CA GLY A 67 36.97 -12.11 -6.97
C GLY A 67 36.74 -12.79 -8.33
N ILE A 68 35.61 -13.46 -8.57
CA ILE A 68 35.28 -14.05 -9.87
C ILE A 68 34.96 -12.92 -10.86
N LYS A 69 35.93 -12.60 -11.73
CA LYS A 69 35.75 -11.70 -12.88
C LYS A 69 34.98 -12.44 -13.99
N PRO A 70 34.09 -11.77 -14.74
CA PRO A 70 33.93 -10.32 -14.81
C PRO A 70 32.99 -9.72 -13.75
N ARG A 71 33.35 -8.50 -13.31
CA ARG A 71 32.48 -7.67 -12.45
C ARG A 71 31.23 -7.27 -13.22
N LYS A 72 30.11 -7.23 -12.50
CA LYS A 72 28.81 -6.84 -13.04
C LYS A 72 28.74 -5.32 -13.05
N THR A 73 28.33 -4.75 -14.17
CA THR A 73 28.09 -3.31 -14.28
C THR A 73 26.70 -2.95 -13.76
N ASP A 74 26.51 -1.66 -13.48
CA ASP A 74 25.21 -1.05 -13.17
C ASP A 74 24.16 -1.37 -14.24
N VAL A 75 24.53 -1.26 -15.52
CA VAL A 75 23.66 -1.60 -16.66
C VAL A 75 23.29 -3.09 -16.69
N GLN A 76 24.24 -3.98 -16.39
CA GLN A 76 23.97 -5.42 -16.34
C GLN A 76 23.02 -5.78 -15.19
N CYS A 77 23.20 -5.15 -14.03
CA CYS A 77 22.29 -5.30 -12.88
C CYS A 77 20.87 -4.85 -13.24
N LYS A 78 20.74 -3.67 -13.88
CA LYS A 78 19.45 -3.16 -14.36
C LYS A 78 18.76 -4.12 -15.33
N ASN A 79 19.46 -4.57 -16.37
CA ASN A 79 18.92 -5.50 -17.36
C ASN A 79 18.48 -6.83 -16.73
N ARG A 80 19.22 -7.32 -15.74
CA ARG A 80 18.86 -8.54 -15.00
C ARG A 80 17.59 -8.32 -14.17
N ILE A 81 17.47 -7.21 -13.44
CA ILE A 81 16.23 -6.83 -12.73
C ILE A 81 15.04 -6.75 -13.69
N ASP A 82 15.20 -6.13 -14.87
CA ASP A 82 14.12 -6.02 -15.84
C ASP A 82 13.67 -7.39 -16.35
N THR A 83 14.61 -8.30 -16.56
CA THR A 83 14.32 -9.70 -16.93
C THR A 83 13.59 -10.43 -15.82
N LEU A 84 14.02 -10.27 -14.56
CA LEU A 84 13.37 -10.87 -13.39
C LEU A 84 11.96 -10.32 -13.20
N LYS A 85 11.73 -9.02 -13.39
CA LYS A 85 10.40 -8.41 -13.36
C LYS A 85 9.48 -8.96 -14.44
N LYS A 86 9.97 -9.16 -15.66
CA LYS A 86 9.21 -9.81 -16.74
C LYS A 86 8.83 -11.23 -16.36
N LYS A 87 9.78 -12.02 -15.86
CA LYS A 87 9.53 -13.39 -15.40
C LYS A 87 8.53 -13.44 -14.24
N TYR A 88 8.61 -12.51 -13.29
CA TYR A 88 7.63 -12.37 -12.21
C TYR A 88 6.22 -12.14 -12.73
N LYS A 89 6.02 -11.25 -13.72
CA LYS A 89 4.70 -11.03 -14.33
C LYS A 89 4.11 -12.31 -14.93
N LEU A 90 4.94 -13.13 -15.59
CA LEU A 90 4.53 -14.41 -16.16
C LEU A 90 4.22 -15.45 -15.07
N GLU A 91 5.05 -15.53 -14.03
CA GLU A 91 4.82 -16.43 -12.90
C GLU A 91 3.59 -16.06 -12.09
N LYS A 92 3.27 -14.77 -11.97
CA LYS A 92 2.08 -14.29 -11.24
C LYS A 92 0.76 -14.74 -11.88
N ALA A 93 0.74 -15.01 -13.18
CA ALA A 93 -0.45 -15.50 -13.88
C ALA A 93 -0.67 -17.01 -13.71
N LYS A 94 0.27 -17.74 -13.09
CA LYS A 94 0.17 -19.18 -12.87
C LYS A 94 -0.55 -19.48 -11.56
N PRO A 95 -1.24 -20.63 -11.44
CA PRO A 95 -1.87 -21.03 -10.18
C PRO A 95 -0.80 -21.21 -9.09
N PRO A 96 -1.09 -20.80 -7.84
CA PRO A 96 -0.18 -21.03 -6.72
C PRO A 96 -0.08 -22.53 -6.37
N PRO A 97 1.05 -22.97 -5.76
CA PRO A 97 2.24 -22.20 -5.41
C PRO A 97 3.23 -22.07 -6.58
N SER A 98 3.88 -20.91 -6.73
CA SER A 98 4.96 -20.75 -7.71
C SER A 98 6.19 -21.56 -7.27
N LYS A 99 6.77 -22.29 -8.23
CA LYS A 99 8.00 -23.09 -8.04
C LYS A 99 9.28 -22.27 -8.25
N TRP A 100 9.15 -20.98 -8.58
CA TRP A 100 10.30 -20.15 -8.90
C TRP A 100 10.90 -19.51 -7.63
N PRO A 101 12.19 -19.75 -7.29
CA PRO A 101 12.76 -19.34 -5.99
C PRO A 101 12.68 -17.84 -5.69
N PHE A 102 12.68 -17.00 -6.74
CA PHE A 102 12.64 -15.54 -6.59
C PHE A 102 11.24 -14.92 -6.58
N TYR A 103 10.20 -15.73 -6.79
CA TYR A 103 8.82 -15.25 -6.92
C TYR A 103 8.37 -14.47 -5.68
N PHE A 104 8.41 -15.08 -4.49
CA PHE A 104 7.90 -14.48 -3.25
C PHE A 104 8.64 -13.19 -2.87
N ARG A 105 9.95 -13.12 -3.15
CA ARG A 105 10.76 -11.92 -2.90
C ARG A 105 10.36 -10.76 -3.82
N LEU A 106 10.20 -11.03 -5.11
CA LEU A 106 9.73 -10.04 -6.07
C LEU A 106 8.26 -9.63 -5.81
N ASP A 107 7.43 -10.58 -5.38
CA ASP A 107 6.03 -10.32 -5.02
C ASP A 107 5.92 -9.41 -3.79
N SER A 108 6.73 -9.65 -2.76
CA SER A 108 6.78 -8.78 -1.58
C SER A 108 7.24 -7.36 -1.92
N LEU A 109 8.18 -7.22 -2.86
CA LEU A 109 8.73 -5.93 -3.28
C LEU A 109 7.82 -5.13 -4.22
N ILE A 110 7.15 -5.79 -5.17
CA ILE A 110 6.45 -5.15 -6.29
C ILE A 110 4.94 -5.47 -6.29
N GLY A 111 4.53 -6.59 -5.71
CA GLY A 111 3.13 -7.04 -5.68
C GLY A 111 2.17 -6.08 -4.99
N VAL A 112 2.67 -5.35 -3.99
CA VAL A 112 1.94 -4.29 -3.27
C VAL A 112 1.68 -3.02 -4.10
N ASN A 113 2.22 -2.91 -5.33
CA ASN A 113 1.94 -1.79 -6.25
C ASN A 113 0.68 -1.98 -7.11
N ALA A 114 0.07 -3.17 -7.13
CA ALA A 114 -1.13 -3.41 -7.93
C ALA A 114 -2.44 -3.00 -7.23
N THR A 115 -2.39 -2.64 -5.94
CA THR A 115 -3.57 -2.27 -5.14
C THR A 115 -3.22 -1.28 -4.02
N VAL A 116 -2.81 -0.07 -4.40
CA VAL A 116 -3.19 1.14 -3.63
C VAL A 116 -4.10 1.99 -4.51
N ASN A 117 -5.17 1.37 -4.98
CA ASN A 117 -6.40 2.08 -5.29
C ASN A 117 -7.24 1.93 -4.02
N PRO A 118 -7.55 2.98 -3.25
CA PRO A 118 -8.28 2.89 -1.97
C PRO A 118 -9.77 2.48 -2.16
N LYS A 119 -10.12 1.87 -3.29
CA LYS A 119 -11.49 1.50 -3.69
C LYS A 119 -11.69 -0.01 -3.92
N LYS A 120 -10.81 -0.87 -3.41
CA LYS A 120 -11.21 -2.27 -3.18
C LYS A 120 -11.62 -2.39 -1.72
N LYS A 121 -12.90 -2.07 -1.50
CA LYS A 121 -13.64 -2.45 -0.31
C LYS A 121 -13.32 -3.93 -0.06
N SER A 122 -12.68 -4.24 1.06
CA SER A 122 -12.84 -5.53 1.70
C SER A 122 -14.35 -5.81 1.71
N ALA A 123 -14.74 -6.95 1.16
CA ALA A 123 -16.12 -7.39 1.22
C ALA A 123 -16.49 -7.49 2.70
N ALA A 124 -17.16 -6.45 3.21
CA ALA A 124 -17.86 -6.52 4.46
C ALA A 124 -18.95 -7.57 4.25
N VAL A 125 -18.81 -8.72 4.90
CA VAL A 125 -19.87 -9.71 5.00
C VAL A 125 -20.93 -9.10 5.92
N THR A 126 -21.90 -8.40 5.33
CA THR A 126 -23.07 -7.90 6.05
C THR A 126 -23.98 -9.09 6.34
N LEU A 127 -23.99 -9.55 7.60
CA LEU A 127 -24.97 -10.51 8.09
C LEU A 127 -26.28 -9.76 8.38
N THR A 128 -27.27 -9.87 7.50
CA THR A 128 -28.61 -9.29 7.71
C THR A 128 -29.50 -10.28 8.46
N LEU A 129 -29.74 -10.02 9.75
CA LEU A 129 -30.79 -10.68 10.54
C LEU A 129 -32.15 -10.06 10.18
N LYS A 130 -33.05 -10.86 9.61
CA LYS A 130 -34.41 -10.42 9.22
C LYS A 130 -35.39 -10.65 10.37
N SER A 131 -35.92 -9.55 10.94
CA SER A 131 -37.01 -9.57 11.93
C SER A 131 -38.29 -8.98 11.29
N LYS A 132 -39.45 -9.59 11.54
CA LYS A 132 -40.74 -9.32 10.87
C LYS A 132 -41.82 -8.88 11.88
N SER A 133 -42.39 -7.67 11.68
CA SER A 133 -43.77 -7.17 12.02
C SER A 133 -43.75 -5.61 12.04
N ILE A 134 -44.19 -4.83 11.04
CA ILE A 134 -45.56 -4.38 10.61
C ILE A 134 -46.28 -3.49 11.67
N PRO A 135 -46.98 -2.35 11.36
CA PRO A 135 -47.04 -1.48 10.15
C PRO A 135 -47.01 0.07 10.39
N LYS A 136 -47.05 0.84 9.27
CA LYS A 136 -47.54 2.24 9.11
C LYS A 136 -46.51 3.34 9.48
N LEU A 137 -46.13 4.33 8.67
CA LEU A 137 -46.81 5.12 7.63
C LEU A 137 -45.76 5.74 6.66
N GLU A 138 -46.04 5.71 5.34
CA GLU A 138 -45.78 6.64 4.21
C GLU A 138 -44.78 7.83 4.34
N LEU A 139 -44.14 8.41 3.31
CA LEU A 139 -43.92 8.20 1.87
C LEU A 139 -42.93 9.35 1.43
N TYR A 140 -41.98 9.01 0.55
CA TYR A 140 -41.13 9.72 -0.44
C TYR A 140 -41.07 11.27 -0.64
N PRO A 141 -40.08 11.77 -1.44
CA PRO A 141 -39.58 13.14 -1.41
C PRO A 141 -40.27 14.07 -2.41
N GLY A 142 -40.09 15.39 -2.23
CA GLY A 142 -40.20 16.34 -3.34
C GLY A 142 -40.80 17.69 -2.96
N VAL A 143 -39.91 18.66 -2.72
CA VAL A 143 -40.04 20.10 -3.01
C VAL A 143 -41.47 20.66 -3.18
N SER A 144 -41.93 21.30 -2.11
CA SER A 144 -42.57 22.63 -2.03
C SER A 144 -43.70 22.93 -3.03
N ASN A 145 -44.98 22.87 -2.60
CA ASN A 145 -46.07 23.71 -3.13
C ASN A 145 -47.42 23.58 -2.37
N SER A 146 -48.26 24.59 -2.63
CA SER A 146 -49.54 25.04 -2.06
C SER A 146 -50.79 24.14 -2.29
N PRO A 147 -51.98 24.50 -1.74
CA PRO A 147 -53.04 23.56 -1.32
C PRO A 147 -54.30 23.49 -2.22
N GLU A 148 -55.23 22.63 -1.73
CA GLU A 148 -56.70 22.58 -1.88
C GLU A 148 -57.32 21.59 -2.89
N ALA A 149 -58.09 20.68 -2.26
CA ALA A 149 -59.22 19.83 -2.67
C ALA A 149 -59.77 19.86 -4.11
N SER A 150 -59.98 18.67 -4.70
CA SER A 150 -61.31 18.03 -4.86
C SER A 150 -61.24 16.74 -5.71
N LEU A 151 -62.15 15.83 -5.38
CA LEU A 151 -62.49 14.49 -5.91
C LEU A 151 -62.47 14.30 -7.44
N ASP A 152 -62.07 13.11 -7.92
CA ASP A 152 -62.93 12.24 -8.78
C ASP A 152 -62.36 10.80 -8.95
N GLU A 153 -63.27 9.85 -9.15
CA GLU A 153 -63.10 8.40 -9.44
C GLU A 153 -62.56 8.19 -10.89
N GLU A 154 -62.04 7.06 -11.37
CA GLU A 154 -62.61 5.72 -11.60
C GLU A 154 -61.44 4.74 -11.91
N ASN A 155 -61.46 3.53 -11.36
CA ASN A 155 -61.70 2.23 -12.03
C ASN A 155 -60.72 1.83 -13.15
N ASP A 156 -60.04 0.70 -12.97
CA ASP A 156 -60.08 -0.40 -13.94
C ASP A 156 -59.58 -1.70 -13.29
N GLU A 157 -60.46 -2.69 -13.37
CA GLU A 157 -60.34 -4.08 -12.94
C GLU A 157 -59.36 -4.83 -13.85
N ASP A 158 -58.69 -5.84 -13.31
CA ASP A 158 -58.52 -7.12 -14.03
C ASP A 158 -58.17 -8.22 -13.02
N ASP A 159 -59.08 -9.19 -12.98
CA ASP A 159 -59.17 -10.38 -12.16
C ASP A 159 -58.38 -11.53 -12.83
N ASP A 160 -57.87 -12.47 -12.05
CA ASP A 160 -57.72 -13.89 -12.44
C ASP A 160 -57.16 -14.72 -11.26
N ASP A 161 -58.13 -15.24 -10.49
CA ASP A 161 -58.09 -16.39 -9.59
C ASP A 161 -57.56 -17.67 -10.26
N ILE A 162 -56.64 -18.41 -9.59
CA ILE A 162 -56.70 -19.89 -9.46
C ILE A 162 -56.05 -20.31 -8.13
N GLY A 163 -56.86 -20.78 -7.18
CA GLY A 163 -56.44 -21.28 -5.87
C GLY A 163 -55.77 -22.66 -5.82
N PHE A 164 -55.22 -23.00 -4.65
CA PHE A 164 -55.14 -24.40 -4.20
C PHE A 164 -55.05 -24.54 -2.67
N ASP A 165 -55.71 -25.58 -2.21
CA ASP A 165 -56.32 -25.88 -0.92
C ASP A 165 -55.34 -26.33 0.19
N GLU A 166 -55.85 -26.16 1.40
CA GLU A 166 -55.36 -26.53 2.70
C GLU A 166 -55.04 -28.05 2.83
N ARG A 167 -53.85 -28.38 3.35
CA ARG A 167 -53.67 -29.66 4.06
C ARG A 167 -52.54 -29.63 5.09
N VAL A 168 -52.94 -29.64 6.35
CA VAL A 168 -52.13 -29.83 7.55
C VAL A 168 -51.34 -31.15 7.46
N ILE A 169 -50.01 -31.08 7.47
CA ILE A 169 -49.14 -32.19 7.89
C ILE A 169 -48.17 -31.69 8.96
N LYS A 170 -48.55 -32.00 10.20
CA LYS A 170 -47.71 -31.98 11.39
C LYS A 170 -46.57 -32.99 11.21
N LYS A 171 -45.39 -32.54 10.77
CA LYS A 171 -44.16 -33.35 10.77
C LYS A 171 -43.08 -32.65 11.58
N GLN A 172 -43.11 -32.96 12.88
CA GLN A 172 -41.96 -33.37 13.68
C GLN A 172 -40.65 -32.63 13.35
N HIS A 173 -40.32 -31.66 14.22
CA HIS A 173 -38.99 -31.11 14.41
C HIS A 173 -38.01 -32.23 14.73
N ARG A 174 -37.47 -32.87 13.68
CA ARG A 174 -36.28 -33.71 13.77
C ARG A 174 -35.11 -32.74 13.83
N MET A 175 -34.69 -32.43 15.05
CA MET A 175 -33.36 -31.87 15.28
C MET A 175 -32.40 -32.97 14.88
N GLU A 176 -31.91 -32.93 13.64
CA GLU A 176 -30.75 -33.71 13.27
C GLU A 176 -29.57 -32.99 13.92
N ASP A 177 -29.11 -33.57 15.04
CA ASP A 177 -27.81 -33.26 15.60
C ASP A 177 -26.76 -33.61 14.55
N VAL A 178 -26.45 -32.63 13.69
CA VAL A 178 -25.33 -32.72 12.76
C VAL A 178 -24.07 -32.58 13.60
N ASP A 179 -23.36 -33.69 13.72
CA ASP A 179 -22.06 -33.83 14.39
C ASP A 179 -21.13 -32.65 14.03
N PHE A 180 -20.93 -31.75 15.01
CA PHE A 180 -20.11 -30.54 14.86
C PHE A 180 -18.62 -30.87 14.89
N SER A 181 -18.15 -31.57 13.86
CA SER A 181 -16.72 -31.51 13.48
C SER A 181 -16.33 -30.12 12.95
N ASP A 182 -17.30 -29.29 12.57
CA ASP A 182 -17.12 -27.91 12.05
C ASP A 182 -16.97 -26.85 13.18
N GLY A 183 -17.39 -27.18 14.41
CA GLY A 183 -17.34 -26.23 15.53
C GLY A 183 -15.91 -25.86 15.94
N ALA A 184 -14.94 -26.74 15.75
CA ALA A 184 -13.53 -26.47 16.08
C ALA A 184 -12.91 -25.45 15.11
N ALA A 185 -13.16 -25.62 13.81
CA ALA A 185 -12.69 -24.72 12.76
C ALA A 185 -13.34 -23.33 12.89
N CYS A 186 -14.65 -23.25 13.13
CA CYS A 186 -15.32 -21.99 13.40
C CYS A 186 -14.80 -21.30 14.67
N ARG A 187 -14.55 -22.06 15.75
CA ARG A 187 -13.96 -21.51 17.00
C ARG A 187 -12.53 -21.02 16.79
N GLU A 188 -11.77 -21.66 15.92
CA GLU A 188 -10.41 -21.22 15.58
C GLU A 188 -10.41 -19.95 14.73
N LEU A 189 -11.31 -19.87 13.75
CA LEU A 189 -11.52 -18.66 12.96
C LEU A 189 -11.95 -17.48 13.84
N ALA A 190 -12.92 -17.68 14.75
CA ALA A 190 -13.35 -16.64 15.69
C ALA A 190 -12.20 -16.13 16.57
N ARG A 191 -11.37 -17.04 17.09
CA ARG A 191 -10.17 -16.68 17.86
C ARG A 191 -9.14 -15.92 17.03
N ALA A 192 -8.93 -16.31 15.77
CA ALA A 192 -8.03 -15.61 14.87
C ALA A 192 -8.52 -14.18 14.59
N ILE A 193 -9.81 -14.00 14.28
CA ILE A 193 -10.41 -12.69 14.02
C ILE A 193 -10.28 -11.75 15.22
N LEU A 194 -10.55 -12.23 16.44
CA LEU A 194 -10.39 -11.42 17.66
C LEU A 194 -8.94 -10.98 17.86
N LYS A 195 -7.97 -11.90 17.70
CA LYS A 195 -6.54 -11.58 17.79
C LYS A 195 -6.13 -10.57 16.71
N PHE A 196 -6.64 -10.68 15.49
CA PHE A 196 -6.41 -9.69 14.45
C PHE A 196 -6.99 -8.32 14.83
N GLY A 197 -8.18 -8.27 15.43
CA GLY A 197 -8.79 -7.05 15.94
C GLY A 197 -7.93 -6.35 16.99
N GLU A 198 -7.45 -7.08 18.00
CA GLU A 198 -6.57 -6.55 19.05
C GLU A 198 -5.24 -6.02 18.49
N ILE A 199 -4.63 -6.73 17.54
CA ILE A 199 -3.38 -6.30 16.90
C ILE A 199 -3.64 -5.04 16.07
N TYR A 200 -4.73 -5.01 15.30
CA TYR A 200 -5.09 -3.86 14.47
C TYR A 200 -5.37 -2.61 15.30
N GLU A 201 -6.12 -2.75 16.39
CA GLU A 201 -6.39 -1.66 17.33
C GLU A 201 -5.09 -1.05 17.86
N ARG A 202 -4.16 -1.88 18.34
CA ARG A 202 -2.84 -1.40 18.82
C ARG A 202 -2.06 -0.64 17.73
N ILE A 203 -2.05 -1.16 16.51
CA ILE A 203 -1.34 -0.52 15.38
C ILE A 203 -1.98 0.82 15.04
N GLU A 204 -3.30 0.89 14.94
CA GLU A 204 -3.99 2.13 14.59
C GLU A 204 -3.88 3.16 15.71
N SER A 205 -3.96 2.76 16.99
CA SER A 205 -3.70 3.65 18.13
C SER A 205 -2.27 4.20 18.11
N SER A 206 -1.27 3.35 17.87
CA SER A 206 0.13 3.80 17.78
C SER A 206 0.34 4.79 16.63
N LYS A 207 -0.29 4.53 15.47
CA LYS A 207 -0.24 5.44 14.31
C LYS A 207 -0.90 6.78 14.61
N GLN A 208 -2.07 6.80 15.27
CA GLN A 208 -2.74 8.04 15.66
C GLN A 208 -1.90 8.84 16.67
N GLN A 209 -1.31 8.18 17.65
CA GLN A 209 -0.41 8.83 18.61
C GLN A 209 0.79 9.48 17.91
N GLN A 210 1.42 8.78 16.96
CA GLN A 210 2.52 9.35 16.19
C GLN A 210 2.09 10.56 15.34
N MET A 211 0.89 10.50 14.74
CA MET A 211 0.34 11.63 13.98
C MET A 211 0.13 12.87 14.86
N VAL A 212 -0.40 12.67 16.07
CA VAL A 212 -0.62 13.75 17.04
C VAL A 212 0.72 14.33 17.52
N GLU A 213 1.71 13.50 17.81
CA GLU A 213 3.04 13.98 18.25
C GLU A 213 3.73 14.81 17.16
N LEU A 214 3.67 14.37 15.90
CA LEU A 214 4.22 15.13 14.78
C LEU A 214 3.47 16.46 14.56
N GLU A 215 2.15 16.47 14.72
CA GLU A 215 1.37 17.71 14.66
C GLU A 215 1.70 18.66 15.81
N LYS A 216 1.91 18.13 17.02
CA LYS A 216 2.34 18.91 18.18
C LYS A 216 3.70 19.58 17.91
N GLN A 217 4.69 18.82 17.43
CA GLN A 217 5.99 19.39 17.06
C GLN A 217 5.87 20.45 15.96
N ARG A 218 5.02 20.21 14.94
CA ARG A 218 4.73 21.20 13.89
C ARG A 218 4.17 22.50 14.47
N MET A 219 3.23 22.38 15.42
CA MET A 219 2.60 23.53 16.06
C MET A 219 3.58 24.28 16.98
N GLU A 220 4.39 23.56 17.76
CA GLU A 220 5.41 24.14 18.65
C GLU A 220 6.44 24.94 17.86
N PHE A 221 6.98 24.38 16.76
CA PHE A 221 7.93 25.10 15.92
C PHE A 221 7.32 26.36 15.29
N THR A 222 6.07 26.26 14.84
CA THR A 222 5.35 27.41 14.27
C THR A 222 5.17 28.51 15.33
N LYS A 223 4.77 28.14 16.54
CA LYS A 223 4.59 29.06 17.67
C LYS A 223 5.90 29.75 18.06
N GLU A 224 7.01 29.00 18.11
CA GLU A 224 8.33 29.54 18.44
C GLU A 224 8.78 30.58 17.40
N LEU A 225 8.60 30.27 16.11
CA LEU A 225 8.89 31.22 15.04
C LEU A 225 8.04 32.50 15.13
N GLU A 226 6.76 32.38 15.48
CA GLU A 226 5.90 33.55 15.65
C GLU A 226 6.29 34.39 16.87
N PHE A 227 6.70 33.73 17.95
CA PHE A 227 7.20 34.41 19.14
C PHE A 227 8.49 35.19 18.83
N GLU A 228 9.44 34.58 18.13
CA GLU A 228 10.67 35.24 17.71
C GLU A 228 10.38 36.41 16.76
N ARG A 229 9.48 36.22 15.78
CA ARG A 229 9.02 37.29 14.88
C ARG A 229 8.42 38.47 15.66
N MET A 230 7.56 38.19 16.64
CA MET A 230 6.94 39.22 17.48
C MET A 230 7.98 39.94 18.34
N ASN A 231 8.93 39.21 18.93
CA ASN A 231 9.99 39.79 19.75
C ASN A 231 10.85 40.75 18.94
N MET A 232 11.28 40.35 17.74
CA MET A 232 12.05 41.23 16.84
C MET A 232 11.28 42.51 16.48
N PHE A 233 9.98 42.39 16.23
CA PHE A 233 9.14 43.54 15.92
C PHE A 233 8.99 44.49 17.11
N MET A 234 8.75 43.94 18.31
CA MET A 234 8.65 44.71 19.55
C MET A 234 9.96 45.44 19.87
N ASP A 235 11.09 44.75 19.75
CA ASP A 235 12.42 45.32 19.97
C ASP A 235 12.70 46.49 19.00
N ALA A 236 12.36 46.31 17.73
CA ALA A 236 12.50 47.36 16.72
C ALA A 236 11.63 48.60 17.04
N GLN A 237 10.38 48.40 17.47
CA GLN A 237 9.51 49.51 17.88
C GLN A 237 10.06 50.24 19.10
N MET A 238 10.50 49.50 20.13
CA MET A 238 11.08 50.08 21.34
C MET A 238 12.36 50.88 21.02
N GLU A 239 13.19 50.40 20.10
CA GLU A 239 14.37 51.14 19.66
C GLU A 239 14.01 52.44 18.94
N LEU A 240 13.00 52.42 18.06
CA LEU A 240 12.54 53.62 17.35
C LEU A 240 12.00 54.66 18.32
N GLU A 241 11.24 54.25 19.32
CA GLU A 241 10.69 55.13 20.36
C GLU A 241 11.80 55.71 21.26
N LYS A 242 12.76 54.87 21.70
CA LYS A 242 13.94 55.36 22.45
C LYS A 242 14.74 56.38 21.64
N LYS A 243 14.93 56.16 20.34
CA LYS A 243 15.65 57.08 19.44
C LYS A 243 14.84 58.37 19.21
N SER A 244 13.51 58.31 19.12
CA SER A 244 12.66 59.51 18.97
C SER A 244 12.65 60.37 20.23
N LEU A 245 12.56 59.76 21.42
CA LEU A 245 12.62 60.45 22.72
C LEU A 245 13.97 61.15 22.93
N LYS A 246 15.07 60.49 22.60
CA LYS A 246 16.42 61.11 22.65
C LYS A 246 16.53 62.30 21.71
N ARG A 247 16.09 62.14 20.45
CA ARG A 247 16.07 63.25 19.47
C ARG A 247 15.20 64.42 19.93
N ALA A 248 14.04 64.18 20.52
CA ALA A 248 13.17 65.24 21.05
C ALA A 248 13.80 65.99 22.24
N LYS A 249 14.61 65.29 23.05
CA LYS A 249 15.35 65.91 24.16
C LYS A 249 16.51 66.78 23.65
N ASP A 250 17.25 66.30 22.65
CA ASP A 250 18.36 67.04 22.04
C ASP A 250 17.88 68.31 21.33
N THR A 251 16.74 68.27 20.63
CA THR A 251 16.15 69.45 19.98
C THR A 251 15.66 70.51 20.96
N SER A 252 15.10 70.12 22.11
CA SER A 252 14.68 71.05 23.18
C SER A 252 15.85 71.79 23.85
N SER A 253 17.03 71.16 23.91
CA SER A 253 18.24 71.76 24.51
C SER A 253 18.97 72.74 23.59
N SER A 254 18.80 72.62 22.28
CA SER A 254 19.44 73.46 21.26
C SER A 254 18.75 74.82 21.07
N SER A 255 17.43 74.90 21.29
CA SER A 255 16.66 76.15 21.15
C SER A 255 16.85 77.17 22.28
N GLY A 256 17.62 76.86 23.33
CA GLY A 256 17.85 77.74 24.49
C GLY A 256 19.10 78.64 24.43
N LYS A 257 19.87 78.61 23.34
CA LYS A 257 21.12 79.40 23.19
C LYS A 257 21.05 80.34 21.98
N LYS A 258 20.18 81.34 22.05
CA LYS A 258 20.30 82.58 21.28
C LYS A 258 19.85 83.74 22.17
N LEU A 259 20.81 84.35 22.86
CA LEU A 259 20.79 85.74 23.32
C LEU A 259 22.17 86.32 23.04
#